data_AF-A0A395KZK3-F1
#
_entry.id   AF-A0A395KZK3-F1
#
_cell.length_a   1.000
_cell.length_b   1.000
_cell.length_c   1.000
_cell.angle_alpha   90.00
_cell.angle_beta   90.00
_cell.angle_gamma   90.00
#
_symmetry.space_group_name_H-M   'P 1'
#
loop_
_entity.id
_entity.type
_entity.pdbx_description
1 polymer ?
#
loop_
_entity_poly.entity_id
_entity_poly.type
_entity_poly.pdbx_seq_one_letter_code
_entity_poly.pdbx_strand_id
1 'polypeptide(L)'
;MTETAPRRKVLCVRPRPNPDSAAVLTTVIDEWVHTLALHCDVSVIEQDFDFAEVYAQLKPDFLIFDSVHWGRPHRLNIANAKAHPQVPRALYLNCDPHDPMRPLILQMLDSYGIDTIFCPGNEQIQQMPELSKIASFILPKFIDPTVFQDYKLDKIIPVTVFSGHLFPTFYPWRARVTEEIQRLFPTLVYTHPGYDKNYQSPFEVRDEKYSKLISQSYFSIADTTRMDYVVRKHLEIPASGAILVAPESEPLKEYGFVDLENCVLGSGRELFIKINAISRSPDLYSYICKQGHDLVHSRYTRQSWTHMLDWFECRLSLQPGEVVQQQGKFGPFENVRATTGTPSIADAVLFDSPMSAVLRSARDAILSGGDLTASKAALNDLTTWIGHVAEPWLLLGVISLLEGDLAQAAIWLSRRGNAQGQSDPELGRLDPVEIAWLLMLAELLDDEGLRDLMLERAIDAPHLSIRRMQWLWRADTDECDGEPAGLDEFERGDCLSIHWLGQEDLKTWISLAERVLTANGRDDRIRYSAILDGQSKIMLGTS
;
A
#
# COMPACT_ATOMS: atom_id res chain seq x y z
N MET A 1 42.34 16.13 -12.43
CA MET A 1 41.45 15.03 -12.02
C MET A 1 40.82 15.48 -10.71
N THR A 2 39.62 16.03 -10.77
CA THR A 2 38.84 16.37 -9.56
C THR A 2 38.47 15.07 -8.88
N GLU A 3 38.87 14.88 -7.62
CA GLU A 3 38.40 13.76 -6.80
C GLU A 3 36.87 13.77 -6.84
N THR A 4 36.28 12.74 -7.45
CA THR A 4 34.85 12.49 -7.33
C THR A 4 34.55 12.29 -5.86
N ALA A 5 33.63 13.07 -5.31
CA ALA A 5 33.19 12.93 -3.93
C ALA A 5 32.87 11.46 -3.61
N PRO A 6 33.20 10.98 -2.41
CA PRO A 6 32.95 9.59 -2.04
C PRO A 6 31.45 9.28 -2.13
N ARG A 7 31.09 8.18 -2.80
CA ARG A 7 29.71 7.69 -2.89
C ARG A 7 29.21 7.28 -1.51
N ARG A 8 27.93 7.55 -1.21
CA ARG A 8 27.30 7.14 0.05
C ARG A 8 27.19 5.63 0.14
N LYS A 9 27.48 5.08 1.31
CA LYS A 9 27.34 3.67 1.64
C LYS A 9 25.94 3.39 2.12
N VAL A 10 25.21 2.55 1.41
CA VAL A 10 23.87 2.14 1.81
C VAL A 10 23.84 0.64 2.08
N LEU A 11 23.20 0.27 3.19
CA LEU A 11 22.89 -1.12 3.48
C LEU A 11 21.42 -1.39 3.12
N CYS A 12 21.20 -2.20 2.11
CA CYS A 12 19.89 -2.70 1.74
C CYS A 12 19.60 -4.01 2.50
N VAL A 13 18.57 -3.99 3.34
CA VAL A 13 18.14 -5.15 4.13
C VAL A 13 16.88 -5.72 3.52
N ARG A 14 16.92 -6.99 3.09
CA ARG A 14 15.85 -7.57 2.28
C ARG A 14 15.32 -8.86 2.89
N PRO A 15 13.99 -9.08 2.92
CA PRO A 15 13.44 -10.36 3.33
C PRO A 15 13.90 -11.49 2.38
N ARG A 16 13.84 -12.73 2.88
CA ARG A 16 14.33 -13.90 2.17
C ARG A 16 13.49 -14.16 0.92
N PRO A 17 14.10 -14.51 -0.22
CA PRO A 17 13.36 -14.80 -1.44
C PRO A 17 12.44 -16.01 -1.25
N ASN A 18 11.25 -15.94 -1.83
CA ASN A 18 10.34 -17.07 -1.94
C ASN A 18 10.93 -18.08 -2.93
N PRO A 19 11.27 -19.31 -2.49
CA PRO A 19 11.86 -20.32 -3.37
C PRO A 19 10.92 -20.78 -4.49
N ASP A 20 9.62 -20.50 -4.38
CA ASP A 20 8.59 -20.84 -5.38
C ASP A 20 8.29 -19.71 -6.37
N SER A 21 8.89 -18.54 -6.17
CA SER A 21 8.74 -17.42 -7.10
C SER A 21 9.47 -17.68 -8.42
N ALA A 22 8.83 -17.31 -9.53
CA ALA A 22 9.46 -17.31 -10.84
C ALA A 22 10.60 -16.30 -10.87
N ALA A 23 11.70 -16.64 -11.55
CA ALA A 23 12.89 -15.78 -11.66
C ALA A 23 12.58 -14.36 -12.18
N VAL A 24 11.55 -14.21 -13.03
CA VAL A 24 11.09 -12.91 -13.52
C VAL A 24 10.59 -11.99 -12.39
N LEU A 25 9.89 -12.55 -11.40
CA LEU A 25 9.44 -11.78 -10.25
C LEU A 25 10.65 -11.31 -9.44
N THR A 26 11.63 -12.19 -9.22
CA THR A 26 12.89 -11.84 -8.54
C THR A 26 13.60 -10.68 -9.24
N THR A 27 13.73 -10.71 -10.57
CA THR A 27 14.36 -9.61 -11.31
C THR A 27 13.62 -8.28 -11.11
N VAL A 28 12.28 -8.31 -11.15
CA VAL A 28 11.45 -7.10 -11.00
C VAL A 28 11.55 -6.52 -9.59
N ILE A 29 11.44 -7.35 -8.55
CA ILE A 29 11.46 -6.89 -7.16
C ILE A 29 12.87 -6.47 -6.70
N ASP A 30 13.93 -6.92 -7.38
CA ASP A 30 15.33 -6.58 -7.08
C ASP A 30 15.80 -5.30 -7.82
N GLU A 31 15.03 -4.82 -8.79
CA GLU A 31 15.47 -3.75 -9.70
C GLU A 31 15.80 -2.44 -8.97
N TRP A 32 15.09 -2.11 -7.89
CA TRP A 32 15.34 -0.89 -7.12
C TRP A 32 16.74 -0.87 -6.48
N VAL A 33 17.27 -2.04 -6.08
CA VAL A 33 18.63 -2.17 -5.52
C VAL A 33 19.67 -1.90 -6.59
N HIS A 34 19.49 -2.46 -7.79
CA HIS A 34 20.36 -2.22 -8.93
C HIS A 34 20.34 -0.76 -9.36
N THR A 35 19.16 -0.13 -9.33
CA THR A 35 19.01 1.30 -9.60
C THR A 35 19.73 2.15 -8.56
N LEU A 36 19.57 1.84 -7.27
CA LEU A 36 20.27 2.54 -6.19
C LEU A 36 21.80 2.40 -6.32
N ALA A 37 22.28 1.23 -6.78
CA ALA A 37 23.69 0.98 -7.05
C ALA A 37 24.27 1.80 -8.22
N LEU A 38 23.46 2.50 -9.01
CA LEU A 38 23.97 3.50 -9.95
C LEU A 38 24.52 4.73 -9.21
N HIS A 39 23.99 5.03 -8.03
CA HIS A 39 24.23 6.28 -7.28
C HIS A 39 24.99 6.07 -5.96
N CYS A 40 24.82 4.92 -5.30
CA CYS A 40 25.39 4.60 -3.98
C CYS A 40 26.37 3.42 -4.03
N ASP A 41 27.22 3.28 -3.02
CA ASP A 41 27.95 2.03 -2.73
C ASP A 41 27.01 1.11 -1.92
N VAL A 42 26.49 0.07 -2.56
CA VAL A 42 25.40 -0.76 -2.02
C VAL A 42 25.94 -2.06 -1.45
N SER A 43 25.63 -2.33 -0.18
CA SER A 43 25.74 -3.65 0.43
C SER A 43 24.35 -4.24 0.65
N VAL A 44 24.19 -5.55 0.47
CA VAL A 44 22.89 -6.23 0.61
C VAL A 44 23.01 -7.34 1.66
N ILE A 45 22.01 -7.44 2.55
CA ILE A 45 21.85 -8.56 3.48
C ILE A 45 20.46 -9.16 3.31
N GLU A 46 20.41 -10.48 3.14
CA GLU A 46 19.18 -11.25 2.91
C GLU A 46 19.02 -12.42 3.91
N GLN A 47 19.74 -12.38 5.02
CA GLN A 47 19.76 -13.40 6.05
C GLN A 47 19.79 -12.75 7.44
N ASP A 48 19.37 -13.50 8.47
CA ASP A 48 19.39 -13.04 9.86
C ASP A 48 20.80 -12.58 10.26
N PHE A 49 20.88 -11.50 11.04
CA PHE A 49 22.16 -10.86 11.37
C PHE A 49 22.08 -10.02 12.65
N ASP A 50 23.24 -9.63 13.18
CA ASP A 50 23.38 -8.63 14.23
C ASP A 50 23.77 -7.27 13.63
N PHE A 51 22.95 -6.24 13.83
CA PHE A 51 23.20 -4.94 13.23
C PHE A 51 24.43 -4.22 13.82
N ALA A 52 24.76 -4.42 15.11
CA ALA A 52 25.94 -3.81 15.71
C ALA A 52 27.24 -4.38 15.09
N GLU A 53 27.28 -5.68 14.82
CA GLU A 53 28.41 -6.33 14.15
C GLU A 53 28.56 -5.87 12.69
N VAL A 54 27.44 -5.83 11.95
CA VAL A 54 27.43 -5.37 10.55
C VAL A 54 27.85 -3.90 10.46
N TYR A 55 27.38 -3.05 11.37
CA TYR A 55 27.76 -1.64 11.41
C TYR A 55 29.27 -1.46 11.64
N ALA A 56 29.87 -2.25 12.53
CA ALA A 56 31.31 -2.20 12.79
C ALA A 56 32.15 -2.48 11.54
N GLN A 57 31.65 -3.35 10.65
CA GLN A 57 32.32 -3.76 9.42
C GLN A 57 32.07 -2.80 8.26
N LEU A 58 30.80 -2.52 7.95
CA LEU A 58 30.39 -1.80 6.75
C LEU A 58 30.35 -0.28 6.94
N LYS A 59 30.00 0.17 8.15
CA LYS A 59 29.73 1.57 8.50
C LYS A 59 28.83 2.26 7.47
N PRO A 60 27.61 1.75 7.23
CA PRO A 60 26.68 2.37 6.29
C PRO A 60 26.29 3.77 6.75
N ASP A 61 26.10 4.67 5.79
CA ASP A 61 25.61 6.03 6.00
C ASP A 61 24.11 6.02 6.31
N PHE A 62 23.34 5.13 5.68
CA PHE A 62 21.92 4.90 5.93
C PHE A 62 21.48 3.48 5.53
N LEU A 63 20.30 3.08 5.99
CA LEU A 63 19.69 1.78 5.69
C LEU A 63 18.40 1.94 4.90
N ILE A 64 18.21 1.06 3.91
CA ILE A 64 16.92 0.88 3.23
C ILE A 64 16.46 -0.56 3.46
N PHE A 65 15.30 -0.72 4.08
CA PHE A 65 14.62 -1.99 4.25
C PHE A 65 13.67 -2.23 3.08
N ASP A 66 13.65 -3.45 2.55
CA ASP A 66 12.64 -3.90 1.60
C ASP A 66 11.41 -4.41 2.38
N SER A 67 10.20 -4.14 1.89
CA SER A 67 8.99 -4.70 2.50
C SER A 67 8.91 -6.20 2.31
N VAL A 68 8.24 -6.89 3.24
CA VAL A 68 7.79 -8.27 2.99
C VAL A 68 6.63 -8.28 1.99
N HIS A 69 6.62 -9.25 1.09
CA HIS A 69 5.58 -9.46 0.07
C HIS A 69 5.67 -10.90 -0.45
N TRP A 70 4.76 -11.35 -1.32
CA TRP A 70 4.74 -12.76 -1.77
C TRP A 70 6.07 -13.29 -2.35
N GLY A 71 6.81 -12.45 -3.08
CA GLY A 71 8.12 -12.80 -3.64
C GLY A 71 9.24 -12.86 -2.60
N ARG A 72 9.06 -12.21 -1.45
CA ARG A 72 10.01 -12.17 -0.31
C ARG A 72 9.24 -12.17 1.03
N PRO A 73 8.64 -13.30 1.43
CA PRO A 73 7.65 -13.30 2.51
C PRO A 73 8.29 -13.34 3.91
N HIS A 74 9.53 -13.81 4.04
CA HIS A 74 10.10 -14.03 5.36
C HIS A 74 10.96 -12.85 5.80
N ARG A 75 10.44 -12.06 6.76
CA ARG A 75 11.21 -11.01 7.46
C ARG A 75 12.48 -11.60 8.10
N LEU A 76 13.48 -10.76 8.30
CA LEU A 76 14.74 -11.18 8.93
C LEU A 76 14.69 -11.04 10.45
N ASN A 77 15.34 -11.94 11.17
CA ASN A 77 15.63 -11.69 12.59
C ASN A 77 16.89 -10.83 12.69
N ILE A 78 16.73 -9.61 13.21
CA ILE A 78 17.82 -8.63 13.31
C ILE A 78 18.13 -8.40 14.79
N ALA A 79 19.20 -9.03 15.28
CA ALA A 79 19.70 -8.76 16.62
C ALA A 79 20.23 -7.32 16.70
N ASN A 80 20.02 -6.65 17.84
CA ASN A 80 20.44 -5.27 18.04
C ASN A 80 19.96 -4.29 16.95
N ALA A 81 18.76 -4.52 16.37
CA ALA A 81 18.24 -3.74 15.23
C ALA A 81 18.23 -2.21 15.46
N LYS A 82 17.98 -1.79 16.71
CA LYS A 82 17.94 -0.37 17.13
C LYS A 82 19.30 0.19 17.59
N ALA A 83 20.40 -0.58 17.52
CA ALA A 83 21.74 -0.07 17.79
C ALA A 83 22.10 1.04 16.79
N HIS A 84 22.97 1.99 17.16
CA HIS A 84 23.31 3.15 16.33
C HIS A 84 22.06 3.94 15.84
N PRO A 85 21.29 4.55 16.76
CA PRO A 85 20.06 5.28 16.41
C PRO A 85 20.29 6.49 15.51
N GLN A 86 21.52 6.99 15.42
CA GLN A 86 21.90 8.11 14.55
C GLN A 86 21.95 7.75 13.06
N VAL A 87 21.97 6.46 12.70
CA VAL A 87 21.97 6.02 11.30
C VAL A 87 20.52 6.05 10.78
N PRO A 88 20.19 6.84 9.74
CA PRO A 88 18.83 6.90 9.21
C PRO A 88 18.35 5.54 8.66
N ARG A 89 17.07 5.24 8.87
CA ARG A 89 16.43 3.99 8.44
C ARG A 89 15.13 4.28 7.73
N ALA A 90 15.03 3.84 6.48
CA ALA A 90 13.80 3.94 5.70
C ALA A 90 13.33 2.57 5.20
N LEU A 91 12.03 2.42 5.01
CA LEU A 91 11.41 1.28 4.35
C LEU A 91 11.02 1.66 2.93
N TYR A 92 11.39 0.85 1.94
CA TYR A 92 10.78 0.88 0.61
C TYR A 92 9.60 -0.09 0.56
N LEU A 93 8.39 0.43 0.37
CA LEU A 93 7.16 -0.36 0.26
C LEU A 93 7.05 -1.01 -1.13
N ASN A 94 7.96 -1.92 -1.40
CA ASN A 94 8.04 -2.74 -2.62
C ASN A 94 7.01 -3.87 -2.63
N CYS A 95 5.75 -3.54 -2.41
CA CYS A 95 4.64 -4.49 -2.43
C CYS A 95 3.47 -3.91 -3.22
N ASP A 96 2.51 -4.75 -3.56
CA ASP A 96 1.23 -4.26 -4.07
C ASP A 96 0.46 -3.56 -2.93
N PRO A 97 -0.39 -2.56 -3.24
CA PRO A 97 -1.18 -1.84 -2.23
C PRO A 97 -2.24 -2.72 -1.54
N HIS A 98 -2.53 -3.88 -2.12
CA HIS A 98 -3.46 -4.88 -1.60
C HIS A 98 -2.73 -6.12 -1.05
N ASP A 99 -1.39 -6.05 -0.88
CA ASP A 99 -0.61 -7.18 -0.42
C ASP A 99 -1.14 -7.66 0.96
N PRO A 100 -1.36 -8.98 1.12
CA PRO A 100 -1.85 -9.54 2.37
C PRO A 100 -0.93 -9.30 3.57
N MET A 101 0.35 -9.01 3.34
CA MET A 101 1.40 -8.91 4.35
C MET A 101 1.53 -7.51 4.97
N ARG A 102 0.70 -6.55 4.58
CA ARG A 102 0.78 -5.15 5.04
C ARG A 102 0.89 -4.98 6.57
N PRO A 103 0.15 -5.69 7.44
CA PRO A 103 0.37 -5.59 8.88
C PRO A 103 1.72 -6.11 9.37
N LEU A 104 2.26 -7.14 8.73
CA LEU A 104 3.62 -7.59 9.04
C LEU A 104 4.63 -6.50 8.67
N ILE A 105 4.41 -5.80 7.55
CA ILE A 105 5.21 -4.63 7.15
C ILE A 105 5.11 -3.52 8.21
N LEU A 106 3.90 -3.18 8.67
CA LEU A 106 3.71 -2.12 9.67
C LEU A 106 4.37 -2.47 11.03
N GLN A 107 4.37 -3.73 11.44
CA GLN A 107 5.08 -4.18 12.65
C GLN A 107 6.62 -4.10 12.52
N MET A 108 7.17 -4.20 11.30
CA MET A 108 8.61 -4.03 11.07
C MET A 108 9.08 -2.61 11.41
N LEU A 109 8.20 -1.61 11.33
CA LEU A 109 8.55 -0.21 11.53
C LEU A 109 9.16 0.03 12.90
N ASP A 110 8.44 -0.32 13.98
CA ASP A 110 9.02 -0.21 15.32
C ASP A 110 10.13 -1.23 15.51
N SER A 111 9.94 -2.50 15.14
CA SER A 111 10.90 -3.58 15.40
C SER A 111 12.31 -3.27 14.89
N TYR A 112 12.41 -2.61 13.73
CA TYR A 112 13.69 -2.23 13.12
C TYR A 112 14.07 -0.76 13.31
N GLY A 113 13.24 0.03 13.99
CA GLY A 113 13.49 1.46 14.23
C GLY A 113 13.43 2.31 12.96
N ILE A 114 12.52 1.96 12.04
CA ILE A 114 12.30 2.68 10.79
C ILE A 114 11.40 3.89 11.07
N ASP A 115 11.84 5.07 10.63
CA ASP A 115 11.11 6.33 10.83
C ASP A 115 10.64 7.00 9.52
N THR A 116 11.03 6.42 8.38
CA THR A 116 10.75 6.95 7.04
C THR A 116 10.25 5.85 6.13
N ILE A 117 9.29 6.17 5.27
CA ILE A 117 8.70 5.23 4.31
C ILE A 117 8.72 5.83 2.91
N PHE A 118 9.08 4.99 1.95
CA PHE A 118 9.12 5.29 0.53
C PHE A 118 8.05 4.45 -0.18
N CYS A 119 7.00 5.11 -0.64
CA CYS A 119 5.86 4.51 -1.34
C CYS A 119 6.09 4.58 -2.86
N PRO A 120 5.93 3.49 -3.62
CA PRO A 120 6.06 3.50 -5.09
C PRO A 120 4.85 4.12 -5.83
N GLY A 121 3.96 4.79 -5.09
CA GLY A 121 2.74 5.44 -5.56
C GLY A 121 1.80 5.85 -4.41
N ASN A 122 0.74 6.60 -4.73
CA ASN A 122 -0.25 7.10 -3.76
C ASN A 122 -1.07 5.98 -3.11
N GLU A 123 -1.26 4.89 -3.85
CA GLU A 123 -2.13 3.77 -3.52
C GLU A 123 -1.79 3.16 -2.16
N GLN A 124 -0.52 3.17 -1.76
CA GLN A 124 -0.10 2.68 -0.45
C GLN A 124 -0.68 3.50 0.69
N ILE A 125 -0.59 4.83 0.59
CA ILE A 125 -1.13 5.74 1.61
C ILE A 125 -2.67 5.70 1.61
N GLN A 126 -3.28 5.55 0.43
CA GLN A 126 -4.73 5.39 0.29
C GLN A 126 -5.26 4.09 0.90
N GLN A 127 -4.49 2.99 0.90
CA GLN A 127 -4.90 1.71 1.49
C GLN A 127 -4.44 1.51 2.92
N MET A 128 -3.44 2.27 3.39
CA MET A 128 -2.93 2.23 4.76
C MET A 128 -2.96 3.64 5.34
N PRO A 129 -4.14 4.14 5.75
CA PRO A 129 -4.34 5.52 6.16
C PRO A 129 -3.40 5.99 7.28
N GLU A 130 -2.99 5.09 8.17
CA GLU A 130 -2.07 5.41 9.26
C GLU A 130 -0.63 5.70 8.82
N LEU A 131 -0.25 5.41 7.57
CA LEU A 131 1.04 5.83 7.01
C LEU A 131 1.23 7.34 7.00
N SER A 132 0.14 8.11 7.08
CA SER A 132 0.18 9.57 7.23
C SER A 132 0.79 10.04 8.56
N LYS A 133 0.89 9.15 9.56
CA LYS A 133 1.46 9.44 10.89
C LYS A 133 2.99 9.32 10.93
N ILE A 134 3.59 8.80 9.86
CA ILE A 134 5.03 8.62 9.71
C ILE A 134 5.52 9.36 8.45
N ALA A 135 6.81 9.68 8.38
CA ALA A 135 7.40 10.38 7.24
C ALA A 135 7.34 9.51 5.97
N SER A 136 6.21 9.58 5.26
CA SER A 136 5.94 8.82 4.04
C SER A 136 6.09 9.71 2.81
N PHE A 137 6.93 9.29 1.86
CA PHE A 137 7.21 10.01 0.61
C PHE A 137 6.88 9.14 -0.60
N ILE A 138 6.59 9.78 -1.74
CA ILE A 138 6.17 9.07 -2.96
C ILE A 138 7.31 9.10 -3.98
N LEU A 139 7.67 7.91 -4.47
CA LEU A 139 8.70 7.71 -5.50
C LEU A 139 8.02 7.26 -6.79
N PRO A 140 8.43 7.79 -7.95
CA PRO A 140 7.91 7.33 -9.20
C PRO A 140 8.45 5.94 -9.51
N LYS A 141 7.66 5.16 -10.26
CA LYS A 141 8.18 4.00 -10.97
C LYS A 141 9.16 4.47 -12.04
N PHE A 142 10.05 3.58 -12.45
CA PHE A 142 11.07 3.87 -13.46
C PHE A 142 11.20 2.70 -14.44
N ILE A 143 11.92 2.94 -15.53
CA ILE A 143 12.31 1.92 -16.52
C ILE A 143 13.83 1.79 -16.61
N ASP A 144 14.31 0.62 -17.03
CA ASP A 144 15.66 0.45 -17.55
C ASP A 144 15.68 0.87 -19.04
N PRO A 145 16.28 2.01 -19.40
CA PRO A 145 16.27 2.49 -20.78
C PRO A 145 17.14 1.64 -21.72
N THR A 146 17.94 0.71 -21.20
CA THR A 146 18.67 -0.25 -22.03
C THR A 146 17.77 -1.37 -22.53
N VAL A 147 16.70 -1.68 -21.79
CA VAL A 147 15.68 -2.67 -22.17
C VAL A 147 14.52 -1.98 -22.88
N PHE A 148 13.96 -0.94 -22.26
CA PHE A 148 12.79 -0.21 -22.74
C PHE A 148 13.20 1.02 -23.53
N GLN A 149 13.35 0.83 -24.83
CA GLN A 149 13.75 1.86 -25.79
C GLN A 149 13.03 1.66 -27.12
N ASP A 150 13.01 2.68 -27.96
CA ASP A 150 12.50 2.54 -29.32
C ASP A 150 13.52 1.79 -30.19
N TYR A 151 13.25 0.51 -30.46
CA TYR A 151 14.08 -0.35 -31.29
C TYR A 151 14.03 0.00 -32.79
N LYS A 152 13.28 1.04 -33.20
CA LYS A 152 13.12 1.47 -34.60
C LYS A 152 12.66 0.35 -35.52
N LEU A 153 11.79 -0.52 -35.00
CA LEU A 153 11.20 -1.63 -35.75
C LEU A 153 9.98 -1.18 -36.54
N ASP A 154 9.70 -1.88 -37.63
CA ASP A 154 8.49 -1.65 -38.42
C ASP A 154 7.23 -1.84 -37.56
N LYS A 155 6.30 -0.90 -37.68
CA LYS A 155 5.01 -0.93 -37.02
C LYS A 155 4.07 -1.88 -37.76
N ILE A 156 3.98 -3.12 -37.27
CA ILE A 156 3.19 -4.19 -37.89
C ILE A 156 2.01 -4.67 -37.03
N ILE A 157 1.92 -4.24 -35.77
CA ILE A 157 0.86 -4.63 -34.85
C ILE A 157 -0.01 -3.40 -34.55
N PRO A 158 -1.28 -3.34 -35.01
CA PRO A 158 -2.11 -2.15 -34.78
C PRO A 158 -2.36 -1.90 -33.29
N VAL A 159 -2.79 -2.92 -32.53
CA VAL A 159 -3.07 -2.79 -31.10
C VAL A 159 -2.49 -3.99 -30.36
N THR A 160 -1.82 -3.74 -29.22
CA THR A 160 -1.45 -4.79 -28.27
C THR A 160 -2.11 -4.63 -26.91
N VAL A 161 -2.46 -5.76 -26.30
CA VAL A 161 -2.85 -5.86 -24.90
C VAL A 161 -1.93 -6.88 -24.24
N PHE A 162 -1.04 -6.41 -23.37
CA PHE A 162 -0.13 -7.28 -22.63
C PHE A 162 -0.70 -7.65 -21.26
N SER A 163 -0.36 -8.84 -20.78
CA SER A 163 -0.90 -9.38 -19.53
C SER A 163 -2.44 -9.42 -19.54
N GLY A 164 -3.00 -10.24 -20.43
CA GLY A 164 -4.43 -10.49 -20.68
C GLY A 164 -5.22 -11.06 -19.50
N HIS A 165 -4.93 -10.61 -18.28
CA HIS A 165 -5.83 -10.67 -17.14
C HIS A 165 -7.04 -9.79 -17.44
N LEU A 166 -8.03 -10.38 -18.11
CA LEU A 166 -9.30 -9.75 -18.46
C LEU A 166 -10.36 -10.01 -17.38
N PHE A 167 -9.94 -10.03 -16.10
CA PHE A 167 -10.84 -10.27 -14.97
C PHE A 167 -11.70 -9.02 -14.73
N PRO A 168 -13.01 -9.02 -15.06
CA PRO A 168 -13.82 -7.80 -14.99
C PRO A 168 -14.02 -7.28 -13.57
N THR A 169 -13.83 -8.16 -12.57
CA THR A 169 -13.88 -7.80 -11.16
C THR A 169 -12.72 -6.90 -10.74
N PHE A 170 -11.51 -7.09 -11.28
CA PHE A 170 -10.33 -6.31 -10.88
C PHE A 170 -9.81 -5.34 -11.98
N TYR A 171 -9.99 -5.70 -13.26
CA TYR A 171 -9.61 -4.91 -14.43
C TYR A 171 -10.83 -4.59 -15.33
N PRO A 172 -11.85 -3.89 -14.81
CA PRO A 172 -13.10 -3.66 -15.54
C PRO A 172 -12.90 -2.87 -16.83
N TRP A 173 -12.04 -1.85 -16.82
CA TRP A 173 -11.74 -1.04 -18.00
C TRP A 173 -11.02 -1.87 -19.06
N ARG A 174 -9.97 -2.63 -18.67
CA ARG A 174 -9.24 -3.50 -19.60
C ARG A 174 -10.13 -4.56 -20.24
N ALA A 175 -10.97 -5.22 -19.44
CA ALA A 175 -11.89 -6.26 -19.94
C ALA A 175 -12.82 -5.69 -21.00
N ARG A 176 -13.45 -4.54 -20.72
CA ARG A 176 -14.35 -3.85 -21.64
C ARG A 176 -13.63 -3.36 -22.91
N VAL A 177 -12.52 -2.64 -22.76
CA VAL A 177 -11.78 -2.08 -23.90
C VAL A 177 -11.23 -3.19 -24.79
N THR A 178 -10.74 -4.29 -24.22
CA THR A 178 -10.24 -5.43 -25.02
C THR A 178 -11.36 -6.04 -25.85
N GLU A 179 -12.54 -6.27 -25.27
CA GLU A 179 -13.70 -6.80 -26.00
C GLU A 179 -14.14 -5.87 -27.14
N GLU A 180 -14.22 -4.57 -26.87
CA GLU A 180 -14.70 -3.58 -27.84
C GLU A 180 -13.67 -3.32 -28.96
N ILE A 181 -12.39 -3.17 -28.61
CA ILE A 181 -11.34 -2.80 -29.57
C ILE A 181 -11.03 -3.92 -30.58
N GLN A 182 -11.14 -5.19 -30.15
CA GLN A 182 -10.96 -6.36 -31.02
C GLN A 182 -11.97 -6.42 -32.16
N ARG A 183 -13.13 -5.78 -32.02
CA ARG A 183 -14.16 -5.69 -33.07
C ARG A 183 -13.85 -4.62 -34.12
N LEU A 184 -12.95 -3.68 -33.79
CA LEU A 184 -12.68 -2.49 -34.59
C LEU A 184 -11.27 -2.51 -35.21
N PHE A 185 -10.29 -3.10 -34.53
CA PHE A 185 -8.90 -3.11 -34.94
C PHE A 185 -8.26 -4.50 -34.75
N PRO A 186 -7.37 -4.94 -35.66
CA PRO A 186 -6.54 -6.11 -35.41
C PRO A 186 -5.76 -5.94 -34.11
N THR A 187 -6.03 -6.82 -33.14
CA THR A 187 -5.52 -6.69 -31.78
C THR A 187 -4.83 -7.98 -31.37
N LEU A 188 -3.59 -7.85 -30.87
CA LEU A 188 -2.82 -8.98 -30.36
C LEU A 188 -2.83 -8.96 -28.83
N VAL A 189 -3.32 -10.05 -28.23
CA VAL A 189 -3.43 -10.19 -26.77
C VAL A 189 -2.41 -11.23 -26.29
N TYR A 190 -1.56 -10.81 -25.35
CA TYR A 190 -0.56 -11.68 -24.72
C TYR A 190 -1.01 -12.08 -23.33
N THR A 191 -0.86 -13.36 -22.99
CA THR A 191 -1.14 -13.85 -21.63
C THR A 191 -0.09 -13.36 -20.64
N HIS A 192 -0.47 -13.28 -19.36
CA HIS A 192 0.48 -13.00 -18.30
C HIS A 192 1.40 -14.21 -18.10
N PRO A 193 2.73 -14.02 -17.90
CA PRO A 193 3.66 -15.13 -17.76
C PRO A 193 3.50 -15.91 -16.45
N GLY A 194 2.72 -15.39 -15.50
CA GLY A 194 2.56 -15.97 -14.16
C GLY A 194 3.71 -15.59 -13.23
N TYR A 195 3.58 -15.95 -11.96
CA TYR A 195 4.60 -15.70 -10.94
C TYR A 195 5.14 -16.97 -10.27
N ASP A 196 4.58 -18.14 -10.61
CA ASP A 196 5.00 -19.45 -10.09
C ASP A 196 6.12 -20.02 -10.96
N LYS A 197 7.24 -20.43 -10.34
CA LYS A 197 8.39 -21.04 -11.04
C LYS A 197 8.02 -22.30 -11.83
N ASN A 198 6.97 -23.02 -11.42
CA ASN A 198 6.54 -24.27 -12.02
C ASN A 198 5.67 -24.01 -13.27
N TYR A 199 5.23 -22.78 -13.48
CA TYR A 199 4.48 -22.40 -14.67
C TYR A 199 5.44 -22.07 -15.82
N GLN A 200 5.61 -23.00 -16.75
CA GLN A 200 6.34 -22.74 -17.98
C GLN A 200 5.39 -22.22 -19.06
N SER A 201 5.56 -20.95 -19.44
CA SER A 201 4.89 -20.40 -20.63
C SER A 201 5.82 -20.51 -21.83
N PRO A 202 5.61 -21.46 -22.76
CA PRO A 202 6.48 -21.64 -23.93
C PRO A 202 6.49 -20.42 -24.86
N PHE A 203 5.51 -19.53 -24.72
CA PHE A 203 5.37 -18.28 -25.46
C PHE A 203 5.54 -17.05 -24.56
N GLU A 204 6.30 -17.19 -23.47
CA GLU A 204 6.62 -16.08 -22.58
C GLU A 204 7.24 -14.90 -23.36
N VAL A 205 6.67 -13.72 -23.12
CA VAL A 205 7.13 -12.44 -23.65
C VAL A 205 7.54 -11.56 -22.48
N ARG A 206 8.85 -11.29 -22.36
CA ARG A 206 9.44 -10.47 -21.29
C ARG A 206 10.67 -9.69 -21.76
N ASP A 207 11.11 -8.74 -20.93
CA ASP A 207 12.33 -7.94 -21.09
C ASP A 207 12.46 -7.36 -22.52
N GLU A 208 13.61 -7.55 -23.18
CA GLU A 208 13.85 -7.07 -24.54
C GLU A 208 12.84 -7.61 -25.56
N LYS A 209 12.39 -8.87 -25.44
CA LYS A 209 11.37 -9.41 -26.35
C LYS A 209 10.04 -8.68 -26.18
N TYR A 210 9.67 -8.39 -24.94
CA TYR A 210 8.49 -7.61 -24.61
C TYR A 210 8.58 -6.19 -25.17
N SER A 211 9.69 -5.50 -24.91
CA SER A 211 9.89 -4.14 -25.43
C SER A 211 9.91 -4.09 -26.95
N LYS A 212 10.56 -5.05 -27.65
CA LYS A 212 10.52 -5.14 -29.12
C LYS A 212 9.11 -5.32 -29.68
N LEU A 213 8.28 -6.16 -29.05
CA LEU A 213 6.89 -6.35 -29.46
C LEU A 213 6.05 -5.07 -29.24
N ILE A 214 6.30 -4.34 -28.16
CA ILE A 214 5.74 -2.99 -28.01
C ILE A 214 6.26 -2.07 -29.12
N SER A 215 7.56 -2.06 -29.43
CA SER A 215 8.12 -1.24 -30.51
C SER A 215 7.55 -1.58 -31.89
N GLN A 216 7.04 -2.79 -32.12
CA GLN A 216 6.32 -3.15 -33.34
C GLN A 216 4.83 -2.75 -33.32
N SER A 217 4.33 -2.27 -32.18
CA SER A 217 2.95 -1.85 -31.98
C SER A 217 2.73 -0.37 -32.28
N TYR A 218 1.59 -0.04 -32.88
CA TYR A 218 1.13 1.36 -32.94
C TYR A 218 0.63 1.81 -31.57
N PHE A 219 -0.35 1.08 -31.03
CA PHE A 219 -0.98 1.35 -29.75
C PHE A 219 -0.79 0.17 -28.80
N SER A 220 -0.57 0.45 -27.51
CA SER A 220 -0.55 -0.58 -26.47
C SER A 220 -1.36 -0.15 -25.27
N ILE A 221 -2.15 -1.08 -24.75
CA ILE A 221 -3.14 -0.82 -23.71
C ILE A 221 -2.57 -1.13 -22.32
N ALA A 222 -2.73 -0.19 -21.39
CA ALA A 222 -2.55 -0.40 -19.95
C ALA A 222 -3.75 0.13 -19.17
N ASP A 223 -4.02 -0.46 -18.01
CA ASP A 223 -5.17 -0.12 -17.15
C ASP A 223 -4.63 0.26 -15.76
N THR A 224 -5.36 1.08 -15.03
CA THR A 224 -5.03 1.53 -13.66
C THR A 224 -5.69 0.67 -12.59
N THR A 225 -6.44 -0.37 -12.98
CA THR A 225 -7.19 -1.30 -12.11
C THR A 225 -8.32 -0.61 -11.36
N ARG A 226 -9.08 -1.35 -10.54
CA ARG A 226 -10.06 -0.72 -9.62
C ARG A 226 -9.44 0.11 -8.50
N MET A 227 -8.13 0.00 -8.29
CA MET A 227 -7.42 0.79 -7.28
C MET A 227 -6.84 2.08 -7.85
N ASP A 228 -7.03 2.34 -9.15
CA ASP A 228 -6.60 3.54 -9.85
C ASP A 228 -5.14 3.96 -9.54
N TYR A 229 -4.18 3.13 -9.98
CA TYR A 229 -2.75 3.42 -9.81
C TYR A 229 -1.92 3.10 -11.07
N VAL A 230 -0.78 3.75 -11.19
CA VAL A 230 0.16 3.54 -12.29
C VAL A 230 0.90 2.22 -12.07
N VAL A 231 0.85 1.30 -13.04
CA VAL A 231 1.80 0.17 -13.14
C VAL A 231 2.94 0.47 -14.11
N ARG A 232 4.05 -0.29 -14.03
CA ARG A 232 5.24 -0.09 -14.89
C ARG A 232 4.92 0.01 -16.39
N LYS A 233 3.92 -0.73 -16.87
CA LYS A 233 3.47 -0.73 -18.27
C LYS A 233 3.18 0.67 -18.82
N HIS A 234 2.65 1.58 -18.00
CA HIS A 234 2.38 2.95 -18.42
C HIS A 234 3.66 3.70 -18.83
N LEU A 235 4.81 3.33 -18.27
CA LEU A 235 6.12 3.89 -18.63
C LEU A 235 6.80 3.06 -19.73
N GLU A 236 6.72 1.73 -19.63
CA GLU A 236 7.37 0.79 -20.57
C GLU A 236 6.83 0.93 -21.99
N ILE A 237 5.52 1.17 -22.15
CA ILE A 237 4.86 1.33 -23.45
C ILE A 237 5.43 2.51 -24.25
N PRO A 238 5.35 3.76 -23.76
CA PRO A 238 5.91 4.91 -24.45
C PRO A 238 7.44 4.87 -24.53
N ALA A 239 8.14 4.34 -23.51
CA ALA A 239 9.59 4.14 -23.57
C ALA A 239 10.01 3.25 -24.75
N SER A 240 9.19 2.25 -25.08
CA SER A 240 9.43 1.34 -26.20
C SER A 240 8.94 1.89 -27.55
N GLY A 241 8.45 3.13 -27.60
CA GLY A 241 8.05 3.81 -28.83
C GLY A 241 6.66 3.43 -29.35
N ALA A 242 5.72 3.04 -28.50
CA ALA A 242 4.30 2.90 -28.86
C ALA A 242 3.43 3.92 -28.13
N ILE A 243 2.26 4.24 -28.66
CA ILE A 243 1.31 5.12 -27.98
C ILE A 243 0.63 4.35 -26.84
N LEU A 244 0.75 4.87 -25.62
CA LEU A 244 -0.01 4.41 -24.46
C LEU A 244 -1.50 4.70 -24.66
N VAL A 245 -2.33 3.68 -24.49
CA VAL A 245 -3.78 3.78 -24.39
C VAL A 245 -4.22 3.38 -22.98
N ALA A 246 -4.89 4.27 -22.26
CA ALA A 246 -5.22 4.09 -20.84
C ALA A 246 -6.55 4.76 -20.45
N PRO A 247 -7.16 4.41 -19.28
CA PRO A 247 -8.27 5.18 -18.73
C PRO A 247 -7.82 6.60 -18.34
N GLU A 248 -8.78 7.52 -18.25
CA GLU A 248 -8.53 8.78 -17.53
C GLU A 248 -8.32 8.49 -16.05
N SER A 249 -7.22 9.00 -15.49
CA SER A 249 -6.75 8.67 -14.15
C SER A 249 -5.92 9.82 -13.61
N GLU A 250 -6.19 10.25 -12.38
CA GLU A 250 -5.39 11.28 -11.70
C GLU A 250 -3.92 10.85 -11.51
N PRO A 251 -3.62 9.60 -11.09
CA PRO A 251 -2.23 9.12 -11.05
C PRO A 251 -1.49 9.27 -12.37
N LEU A 252 -2.13 9.08 -13.53
CA LEU A 252 -1.45 9.26 -14.83
C LEU A 252 -1.10 10.73 -15.08
N LYS A 253 -1.98 11.67 -14.71
CA LYS A 253 -1.68 13.12 -14.83
C LYS A 253 -0.50 13.53 -13.96
N GLU A 254 -0.36 12.94 -12.77
CA GLU A 254 0.77 13.19 -11.87
C GLU A 254 2.10 12.73 -12.46
N TYR A 255 2.10 11.69 -13.31
CA TYR A 255 3.25 11.29 -14.11
C TYR A 255 3.47 12.17 -15.36
N GLY A 256 2.64 13.19 -15.57
CA GLY A 256 2.73 14.10 -16.71
C GLY A 256 2.07 13.58 -17.99
N PHE A 257 1.24 12.53 -17.91
CA PHE A 257 0.50 12.05 -19.07
C PHE A 257 -0.66 13.00 -19.40
N VAL A 258 -0.72 13.41 -20.67
CA VAL A 258 -1.72 14.33 -21.22
C VAL A 258 -2.31 13.72 -22.49
N ASP A 259 -3.64 13.62 -22.51
CA ASP A 259 -4.41 13.04 -23.61
C ASP A 259 -4.14 13.77 -24.94
N LEU A 260 -3.91 13.00 -26.00
CA LEU A 260 -3.56 13.47 -27.35
C LEU A 260 -2.26 14.29 -27.47
N GLU A 261 -1.51 14.47 -26.37
CA GLU A 261 -0.17 15.06 -26.41
C GLU A 261 0.91 13.98 -26.35
N ASN A 262 0.85 13.09 -25.36
CA ASN A 262 1.88 12.07 -25.12
C ASN A 262 1.31 10.67 -24.84
N CYS A 263 -0.02 10.54 -24.80
CA CYS A 263 -0.76 9.29 -24.68
C CYS A 263 -2.18 9.47 -25.26
N VAL A 264 -3.00 8.42 -25.19
CA VAL A 264 -4.43 8.46 -25.50
C VAL A 264 -5.19 7.97 -24.27
N LEU A 265 -5.95 8.87 -23.66
CA LEU A 265 -6.76 8.59 -22.49
C LEU A 265 -8.24 8.53 -22.88
N GLY A 266 -9.01 7.66 -22.24
CA GLY A 266 -10.46 7.68 -22.37
C GLY A 266 -11.13 6.33 -22.19
N SER A 267 -12.40 6.26 -22.60
CA SER A 267 -13.18 5.03 -22.60
C SER A 267 -14.30 5.06 -23.64
N GLY A 268 -14.85 3.88 -23.95
CA GLY A 268 -15.99 3.71 -24.84
C GLY A 268 -15.76 4.29 -26.24
N ARG A 269 -16.85 4.78 -26.87
CA ARG A 269 -16.86 5.22 -28.27
C ARG A 269 -15.85 6.33 -28.57
N GLU A 270 -15.66 7.25 -27.63
CA GLU A 270 -14.77 8.41 -27.76
C GLU A 270 -13.32 7.95 -27.96
N LEU A 271 -12.87 7.00 -27.14
CA LEU A 271 -11.55 6.39 -27.25
C LEU A 271 -11.27 5.81 -28.65
N PHE A 272 -12.23 5.09 -29.24
CA PHE A 272 -12.05 4.49 -30.56
C PHE A 272 -12.04 5.52 -31.70
N ILE A 273 -12.74 6.64 -31.53
CA ILE A 273 -12.68 7.77 -32.47
C ILE A 273 -11.27 8.35 -32.48
N LYS A 274 -10.66 8.58 -31.30
CA LYS A 274 -9.28 9.03 -31.16
C LYS A 274 -8.30 8.07 -31.84
N ILE A 275 -8.37 6.77 -31.55
CA ILE A 275 -7.49 5.75 -32.13
C ILE A 275 -7.61 5.73 -33.66
N ASN A 276 -8.83 5.76 -34.21
CA ASN A 276 -9.05 5.77 -35.66
C ASN A 276 -8.61 7.10 -36.32
N ALA A 277 -8.70 8.23 -35.62
CA ALA A 277 -8.19 9.50 -36.13
C ALA A 277 -6.66 9.49 -36.21
N ILE A 278 -5.99 9.00 -35.17
CA ILE A 278 -4.53 8.89 -35.12
C ILE A 278 -4.01 7.89 -36.16
N SER A 279 -4.68 6.75 -36.33
CA SER A 279 -4.25 5.73 -37.30
C SER A 279 -4.30 6.18 -38.77
N ARG A 280 -5.02 7.27 -39.06
CA ARG A 280 -5.12 7.90 -40.38
C ARG A 280 -4.16 9.07 -40.56
N SER A 281 -3.41 9.45 -39.53
CA SER A 281 -2.52 10.61 -39.53
C SER A 281 -1.13 10.22 -39.05
N PRO A 282 -0.19 9.90 -39.98
CA PRO A 282 1.18 9.55 -39.64
C PRO A 282 1.91 10.63 -38.82
N ASP A 283 1.62 11.91 -39.08
CA ASP A 283 2.21 13.03 -38.36
C ASP A 283 1.72 13.09 -36.91
N LEU A 284 0.41 12.92 -36.70
CA LEU A 284 -0.16 12.90 -35.35
C LEU A 284 0.33 11.69 -34.55
N TYR A 285 0.39 10.52 -35.19
CA TYR A 285 0.98 9.33 -34.57
C TYR A 285 2.43 9.59 -34.13
N SER A 286 3.26 10.10 -35.05
CA SER A 286 4.68 10.36 -34.79
C SER A 286 4.88 11.40 -33.68
N TYR A 287 4.04 12.44 -33.65
CA TYR A 287 4.04 13.44 -32.61
C TYR A 287 3.75 12.83 -31.23
N ILE A 288 2.60 12.17 -31.05
CA ILE A 288 2.18 11.63 -29.76
C ILE A 288 3.17 10.58 -29.25
N CYS A 289 3.61 9.68 -30.15
CA CYS A 289 4.58 8.65 -29.84
C CYS A 289 5.90 9.25 -29.34
N LYS A 290 6.42 10.28 -30.04
CA LYS A 290 7.63 10.97 -29.64
C LYS A 290 7.48 11.66 -28.28
N GLN A 291 6.38 12.39 -28.05
CA GLN A 291 6.17 13.08 -26.78
C GLN A 291 6.07 12.10 -25.60
N GLY A 292 5.40 10.96 -25.78
CA GLY A 292 5.35 9.89 -24.78
C GLY A 292 6.73 9.33 -24.46
N HIS A 293 7.50 9.02 -25.50
CA HIS A 293 8.87 8.52 -25.36
C HIS A 293 9.77 9.53 -24.64
N ASP A 294 9.74 10.80 -25.05
CA ASP A 294 10.54 11.88 -24.47
C ASP A 294 10.17 12.13 -22.99
N LEU A 295 8.88 12.08 -22.63
CA LEU A 295 8.42 12.20 -21.24
C LEU A 295 9.09 11.14 -20.36
N VAL A 296 9.05 9.87 -20.78
CA VAL A 296 9.59 8.76 -19.97
C VAL A 296 11.11 8.78 -19.91
N HIS A 297 11.79 8.93 -21.05
CA HIS A 297 13.26 8.91 -21.08
C HIS A 297 13.91 10.13 -20.42
N SER A 298 13.19 11.26 -20.31
CA SER A 298 13.72 12.44 -19.61
C SER A 298 13.55 12.40 -18.09
N ARG A 299 12.58 11.64 -17.56
CA ARG A 299 12.20 11.71 -16.13
C ARG A 299 12.19 10.38 -15.39
N TYR A 300 11.78 9.29 -16.03
CA TYR A 300 11.43 8.04 -15.36
C TYR A 300 12.37 6.89 -15.72
N THR A 301 13.66 7.19 -15.89
CA THR A 301 14.70 6.16 -16.07
C THR A 301 15.39 5.84 -14.75
N ARG A 302 15.95 4.64 -14.62
CA ARG A 302 16.77 4.28 -13.44
C ARG A 302 17.95 5.25 -13.21
N GLN A 303 18.48 5.87 -14.26
CA GLN A 303 19.55 6.86 -14.15
C GLN A 303 19.09 8.16 -13.49
N SER A 304 17.82 8.54 -13.68
CA SER A 304 17.23 9.73 -13.05
C SER A 304 16.63 9.45 -11.67
N TRP A 305 16.56 8.18 -11.25
CA TRP A 305 15.91 7.79 -9.99
C TRP A 305 16.89 7.93 -8.81
N THR A 306 16.96 9.12 -8.22
CA THR A 306 17.89 9.48 -7.13
C THR A 306 17.19 9.71 -5.78
N HIS A 307 15.87 9.63 -5.72
CA HIS A 307 15.05 10.09 -4.59
C HIS A 307 15.51 9.62 -3.20
N MET A 308 15.92 8.35 -3.04
CA MET A 308 16.40 7.85 -1.75
C MET A 308 17.72 8.50 -1.32
N LEU A 309 18.62 8.76 -2.26
CA LEU A 309 19.85 9.49 -2.00
C LEU A 309 19.55 10.98 -1.72
N ASP A 310 18.68 11.60 -2.52
CA ASP A 310 18.31 13.01 -2.35
C ASP A 310 17.66 13.26 -0.99
N TRP A 311 16.78 12.35 -0.54
CA TRP A 311 16.23 12.37 0.82
C TRP A 311 17.33 12.31 1.88
N PHE A 312 18.29 11.40 1.72
CA PHE A 312 19.37 11.23 2.68
C PHE A 312 20.25 12.48 2.75
N GLU A 313 20.66 13.04 1.61
CA GLU A 313 21.45 14.28 1.56
C GLU A 313 20.70 15.46 2.19
N CYS A 314 19.39 15.57 1.94
CA CYS A 314 18.54 16.56 2.58
C CYS A 314 18.54 16.38 4.10
N ARG A 315 18.34 15.14 4.57
CA ARG A 315 18.32 14.77 5.99
C ARG A 315 19.63 15.09 6.71
N LEU A 316 20.79 14.96 6.05
CA LEU A 316 22.09 15.30 6.65
C LEU A 316 22.21 16.77 7.06
N SER A 317 21.43 17.66 6.44
CA SER A 317 21.47 19.10 6.70
C SER A 317 20.41 19.58 7.69
N LEU A 318 19.60 18.67 8.27
CA LEU A 318 18.53 19.01 9.21
C LEU A 318 19.04 19.80 10.42
N GLN A 319 18.39 20.92 10.69
CA GLN A 319 18.58 21.67 11.92
C GLN A 319 17.55 21.27 12.99
N PRO A 320 17.82 21.55 14.28
CA PRO A 320 16.84 21.30 15.34
C PRO A 320 15.50 21.98 15.06
N GLY A 321 14.41 21.19 15.09
CA GLY A 321 13.06 21.66 14.81
C GLY A 321 12.66 21.65 13.33
N GLU A 322 13.52 21.14 12.44
CA GLU A 322 13.19 20.90 11.04
C GLU A 322 12.76 19.45 10.79
N VAL A 323 12.00 19.25 9.71
CA VAL A 323 11.65 17.95 9.13
C VAL A 323 11.91 17.98 7.63
N VAL A 324 12.18 16.81 7.05
CA VAL A 324 12.27 16.66 5.59
C VAL A 324 10.86 16.65 5.01
N GLN A 325 10.61 17.48 4.00
CA GLN A 325 9.37 17.53 3.25
C GLN A 325 9.65 17.36 1.75
N GLN A 326 8.84 16.55 1.07
CA GLN A 326 8.86 16.41 -0.38
C GLN A 326 8.00 17.50 -1.02
N GLN A 327 8.56 18.27 -1.95
CA GLN A 327 7.86 19.38 -2.61
C GLN A 327 6.98 18.88 -3.75
N GLY A 328 5.75 18.49 -3.44
CA GLY A 328 4.85 17.81 -4.37
C GLY A 328 5.24 16.36 -4.65
N LYS A 329 4.39 15.63 -5.37
CA LYS A 329 4.67 14.22 -5.72
C LYS A 329 5.84 14.15 -6.70
N PHE A 330 6.78 13.25 -6.40
CA PHE A 330 8.03 13.07 -7.17
C PHE A 330 8.98 14.29 -7.16
N GLY A 331 8.66 15.33 -6.40
CA GLY A 331 9.47 16.54 -6.33
C GLY A 331 10.72 16.39 -5.46
N PRO A 332 11.53 17.45 -5.37
CA PRO A 332 12.73 17.48 -4.54
C PRO A 332 12.39 17.44 -3.05
N PHE A 333 13.39 17.11 -2.23
CA PHE A 333 13.28 17.14 -0.78
C PHE A 333 13.88 18.43 -0.22
N GLU A 334 13.22 19.02 0.75
CA GLU A 334 13.66 20.24 1.44
C GLU A 334 13.46 20.11 2.95
N ASN A 335 14.34 20.76 3.72
CA ASN A 335 14.16 20.90 5.16
C ASN A 335 13.24 22.09 5.44
N VAL A 336 12.17 21.83 6.18
CA VAL A 336 11.18 22.83 6.56
C VAL A 336 10.99 22.84 8.07
N ARG A 337 10.57 23.97 8.64
CA ARG A 337 10.26 24.04 10.06
C ARG A 337 9.06 23.15 10.38
N ALA A 338 9.20 22.30 11.39
CA ALA A 338 8.13 21.45 11.87
C ALA A 338 7.10 22.28 12.65
N THR A 339 5.83 22.12 12.27
CA THR A 339 4.66 22.58 13.02
C THR A 339 3.73 21.39 13.23
N THR A 340 2.80 21.48 14.18
CA THR A 340 1.80 20.43 14.39
C THR A 340 1.04 20.15 13.09
N GLY A 341 1.11 18.92 12.59
CA GLY A 341 0.46 18.50 11.36
C GLY A 341 1.20 18.89 10.07
N THR A 342 2.49 19.27 10.13
CA THR A 342 3.28 19.46 8.90
C THR A 342 3.27 18.18 8.06
N PRO A 343 2.76 18.22 6.81
CA PRO A 343 2.69 17.03 5.98
C PRO A 343 4.07 16.67 5.43
N SER A 344 4.32 15.37 5.26
CA SER A 344 5.55 14.84 4.63
C SER A 344 5.67 15.27 3.16
N ILE A 345 4.56 15.55 2.49
CA ILE A 345 4.52 15.97 1.09
C ILE A 345 3.75 17.27 0.99
N ALA A 346 4.41 18.34 0.54
CA ALA A 346 3.81 19.65 0.36
C ALA A 346 2.72 19.60 -0.72
N ASP A 347 1.58 20.23 -0.45
CA ASP A 347 0.46 20.42 -1.38
C ASP A 347 -0.06 19.13 -2.05
N ALA A 348 0.26 17.97 -1.51
CA ALA A 348 -0.18 16.70 -2.06
C ALA A 348 -1.65 16.45 -1.72
N VAL A 349 -2.50 16.50 -2.74
CA VAL A 349 -3.87 16.01 -2.64
C VAL A 349 -3.83 14.48 -2.74
N LEU A 350 -4.23 13.81 -1.67
CA LEU A 350 -4.55 12.38 -1.71
C LEU A 350 -6.03 12.24 -2.08
N PHE A 351 -6.31 11.88 -3.33
CA PHE A 351 -7.65 11.48 -3.75
C PHE A 351 -7.96 10.07 -3.25
N ASP A 352 -9.25 9.69 -3.20
CA ASP A 352 -9.63 8.31 -2.91
C ASP A 352 -9.56 7.46 -4.17
N SER A 353 -8.99 6.26 -4.06
CA SER A 353 -9.25 5.21 -5.04
C SER A 353 -10.71 4.73 -4.89
N PRO A 354 -11.30 4.10 -5.92
CA PRO A 354 -12.63 3.52 -5.80
C PRO A 354 -12.78 2.57 -4.60
N MET A 355 -11.73 1.82 -4.26
CA MET A 355 -11.72 0.95 -3.08
C MET A 355 -11.68 1.77 -1.77
N SER A 356 -10.77 2.73 -1.65
CA SER A 356 -10.64 3.57 -0.45
C SER A 356 -11.92 4.37 -0.18
N ALA A 357 -12.58 4.87 -1.23
CA ALA A 357 -13.86 5.58 -1.10
C ALA A 357 -14.94 4.70 -0.47
N VAL A 358 -15.06 3.44 -0.89
CA VAL A 358 -16.03 2.49 -0.31
C VAL A 358 -15.68 2.15 1.13
N LEU A 359 -14.40 1.87 1.43
CA LEU A 359 -13.94 1.56 2.78
C LEU A 359 -14.19 2.73 3.75
N ARG A 360 -13.82 3.96 3.33
CA ARG A 360 -14.03 5.19 4.10
C ARG A 360 -15.52 5.45 4.34
N SER A 361 -16.35 5.37 3.29
CA SER A 361 -17.80 5.55 3.40
C SER A 361 -18.46 4.55 4.35
N ALA A 362 -18.10 3.26 4.24
CA ALA A 362 -18.61 2.23 5.15
C ALA A 362 -18.17 2.47 6.60
N ARG A 363 -16.92 2.88 6.82
CA ARG A 363 -16.42 3.27 8.14
C ARG A 363 -17.17 4.47 8.71
N ASP A 364 -17.41 5.51 7.92
CA ASP A 364 -18.16 6.69 8.38
C ASP A 364 -19.61 6.34 8.71
N ALA A 365 -20.25 5.44 7.94
CA ALA A 365 -21.58 4.92 8.25
C ALA A 365 -21.59 4.11 9.57
N ILE A 366 -20.58 3.27 9.80
CA ILE A 366 -20.41 2.53 11.06
C ILE A 366 -20.31 3.49 12.24
N LEU A 367 -19.41 4.48 12.17
CA LEU A 367 -19.18 5.44 13.24
C LEU A 367 -20.42 6.32 13.53
N SER A 368 -21.08 6.83 12.49
CA SER A 368 -22.21 7.76 12.62
C SER A 368 -23.57 7.09 12.83
N GLY A 369 -23.68 5.78 12.60
CA GLY A 369 -24.98 5.10 12.58
C GLY A 369 -25.77 5.37 11.30
N GLY A 370 -25.08 5.55 10.19
CA GLY A 370 -25.64 5.76 8.86
C GLY A 370 -26.21 4.48 8.21
N ASP A 371 -26.32 4.48 6.88
CA ASP A 371 -26.88 3.36 6.12
C ASP A 371 -25.93 2.15 6.06
N LEU A 372 -26.10 1.22 7.00
CA LEU A 372 -25.34 -0.02 7.06
C LEU A 372 -25.74 -1.01 5.96
N THR A 373 -26.95 -0.92 5.39
CA THR A 373 -27.40 -1.84 4.34
C THR A 373 -26.66 -1.57 3.04
N ALA A 374 -26.60 -0.30 2.63
CA ALA A 374 -25.81 0.12 1.47
C ALA A 374 -24.31 -0.19 1.68
N SER A 375 -23.79 0.07 2.88
CA SER A 375 -22.41 -0.22 3.24
C SER A 375 -22.09 -1.71 3.11
N LYS A 376 -22.93 -2.59 3.66
CA LYS A 376 -22.78 -4.05 3.56
C LYS A 376 -22.83 -4.54 2.12
N ALA A 377 -23.71 -4.00 1.28
CA ALA A 377 -23.77 -4.35 -0.14
C ALA A 377 -22.48 -3.96 -0.88
N ALA A 378 -21.97 -2.74 -0.64
CA ALA A 378 -20.74 -2.26 -1.26
C ALA A 378 -19.50 -3.05 -0.78
N LEU A 379 -19.41 -3.36 0.52
CA LEU A 379 -18.32 -4.18 1.07
C LEU A 379 -18.34 -5.61 0.51
N ASN A 380 -19.53 -6.21 0.36
CA ASN A 380 -19.65 -7.52 -0.28
C ASN A 380 -19.15 -7.49 -1.73
N ASP A 381 -19.46 -6.45 -2.51
CA ASP A 381 -18.90 -6.28 -3.85
C ASP A 381 -17.37 -6.20 -3.81
N LEU A 382 -16.79 -5.41 -2.89
CA LEU A 382 -15.33 -5.30 -2.72
C LEU A 382 -14.66 -6.66 -2.46
N THR A 383 -15.30 -7.56 -1.70
CA THR A 383 -14.72 -8.90 -1.45
C THR A 383 -14.54 -9.73 -2.72
N THR A 384 -15.26 -9.40 -3.80
CA THR A 384 -15.13 -10.05 -5.10
C THR A 384 -14.01 -9.47 -5.97
N TRP A 385 -13.51 -8.27 -5.64
CA TRP A 385 -12.45 -7.62 -6.40
C TRP A 385 -11.10 -8.27 -6.09
N ILE A 386 -10.78 -8.36 -4.80
CA ILE A 386 -9.52 -8.94 -4.30
C ILE A 386 -9.81 -9.73 -3.02
N GLY A 387 -9.88 -11.06 -3.15
CA GLY A 387 -10.35 -11.94 -2.08
C GLY A 387 -9.39 -12.16 -0.90
N HIS A 388 -8.30 -11.39 -0.78
CA HIS A 388 -7.33 -11.49 0.30
C HIS A 388 -7.09 -10.15 1.03
N VAL A 389 -7.84 -9.11 0.68
CA VAL A 389 -7.84 -7.81 1.38
C VAL A 389 -8.72 -7.93 2.62
N ALA A 390 -8.19 -7.51 3.78
CA ALA A 390 -8.81 -7.79 5.08
C ALA A 390 -9.86 -6.75 5.49
N GLU A 391 -9.70 -5.51 5.03
CA GLU A 391 -10.48 -4.34 5.42
C GLU A 391 -11.99 -4.54 5.20
N PRO A 392 -12.46 -5.10 4.05
CA PRO A 392 -13.89 -5.38 3.89
C PRO A 392 -14.42 -6.38 4.91
N TRP A 393 -13.62 -7.40 5.29
CA TRP A 393 -14.06 -8.41 6.25
C TRP A 393 -14.14 -7.86 7.67
N LEU A 394 -13.21 -7.03 8.08
CA LEU A 394 -13.29 -6.35 9.38
C LEU A 394 -14.58 -5.52 9.46
N LEU A 395 -14.82 -4.65 8.47
CA LEU A 395 -15.99 -3.76 8.48
C LEU A 395 -17.31 -4.55 8.41
N LEU A 396 -17.37 -5.64 7.63
CA LEU A 396 -18.53 -6.55 7.63
C LEU A 396 -18.73 -7.21 9.00
N GLY A 397 -17.64 -7.60 9.68
CA GLY A 397 -17.69 -8.14 11.04
C GLY A 397 -18.24 -7.14 12.04
N VAL A 398 -17.78 -5.89 12.01
CA VAL A 398 -18.30 -4.81 12.88
C VAL A 398 -19.76 -4.50 12.58
N ILE A 399 -20.19 -4.52 11.32
CA ILE A 399 -21.61 -4.39 10.96
C ILE A 399 -22.43 -5.54 11.55
N SER A 400 -21.95 -6.79 11.47
CA SER A 400 -22.63 -7.93 12.08
C SER A 400 -22.74 -7.81 13.60
N LEU A 401 -21.71 -7.28 14.27
CA LEU A 401 -21.78 -6.96 15.69
C LEU A 401 -22.87 -5.90 15.99
N LEU A 402 -22.97 -4.85 15.17
CA LEU A 402 -24.02 -3.82 15.29
C LEU A 402 -25.43 -4.34 14.99
N GLU A 403 -25.55 -5.43 14.24
CA GLU A 403 -26.82 -6.13 13.94
C GLU A 403 -27.19 -7.16 15.02
N GLY A 404 -26.31 -7.43 15.99
CA GLY A 404 -26.52 -8.46 17.00
C GLY A 404 -26.25 -9.90 16.50
N ASP A 405 -25.62 -10.07 15.34
CA ASP A 405 -25.34 -11.36 14.71
C ASP A 405 -23.90 -11.82 15.00
N LEU A 406 -23.68 -12.35 16.20
CA LEU A 406 -22.36 -12.81 16.66
C LEU A 406 -21.80 -13.96 15.80
N ALA A 407 -22.66 -14.83 15.28
CA ALA A 407 -22.23 -15.95 14.44
C ALA A 407 -21.64 -15.44 13.12
N GLN A 408 -22.33 -14.50 12.47
CA GLN A 408 -21.85 -13.89 11.24
C GLN A 408 -20.62 -13.00 11.49
N ALA A 409 -20.56 -12.29 12.63
CA ALA A 409 -19.40 -11.53 13.04
C ALA A 409 -18.16 -12.43 13.19
N ALA A 410 -18.29 -13.59 13.84
CA ALA A 410 -17.20 -14.55 13.99
C ALA A 410 -16.67 -15.07 12.65
N ILE A 411 -17.55 -15.34 11.68
CA ILE A 411 -17.16 -15.73 10.32
C ILE A 411 -16.33 -14.64 9.64
N TRP A 412 -16.77 -13.38 9.73
CA TRP A 412 -16.09 -12.26 9.07
C TRP A 412 -14.75 -11.93 9.73
N LEU A 413 -14.72 -11.78 11.06
CA LEU A 413 -13.53 -11.38 11.80
C LEU A 413 -12.41 -12.45 11.78
N SER A 414 -12.77 -13.74 11.66
CA SER A 414 -11.78 -14.82 11.55
C SER A 414 -11.25 -15.06 10.13
N ARG A 415 -11.89 -14.48 9.11
CA ARG A 415 -11.65 -14.82 7.70
C ARG A 415 -10.21 -14.64 7.26
N ARG A 416 -9.56 -13.58 7.73
CA ARG A 416 -8.16 -13.29 7.39
C ARG A 416 -7.18 -14.26 8.03
N GLY A 417 -7.31 -14.49 9.34
CA GLY A 417 -6.49 -15.48 10.05
C GLY A 417 -6.56 -16.85 9.36
N ASN A 418 -7.74 -17.23 8.86
CA ASN A 418 -7.93 -18.43 8.06
C ASN A 418 -7.28 -18.37 6.67
N ALA A 419 -7.34 -17.24 5.97
CA ALA A 419 -6.80 -17.11 4.61
C ALA A 419 -5.26 -17.07 4.56
N GLN A 420 -4.61 -16.43 5.53
CA GLN A 420 -3.14 -16.23 5.53
C GLN A 420 -2.40 -17.20 6.47
N GLY A 421 -3.00 -17.56 7.61
CA GLY A 421 -2.39 -18.47 8.59
C GLY A 421 -2.37 -19.94 8.14
N GLN A 422 -3.20 -20.32 7.15
CA GLN A 422 -3.20 -21.67 6.59
C GLN A 422 -1.99 -21.97 5.71
N SER A 423 -1.41 -20.96 5.05
CA SER A 423 -0.21 -21.16 4.21
C SER A 423 1.06 -21.12 5.04
N ASP A 424 1.17 -20.19 5.99
CA ASP A 424 2.29 -20.08 6.92
C ASP A 424 1.86 -19.26 8.17
N PRO A 425 1.92 -19.83 9.39
CA PRO A 425 1.58 -19.13 10.62
C PRO A 425 2.39 -17.85 10.87
N GLU A 426 3.62 -17.74 10.35
CA GLU A 426 4.44 -16.52 10.48
C GLU A 426 3.92 -15.37 9.61
N LEU A 427 3.19 -15.69 8.53
CA LEU A 427 2.61 -14.71 7.60
C LEU A 427 1.20 -14.28 8.01
N GLY A 428 0.50 -15.10 8.82
CA GLY A 428 -0.87 -14.85 9.29
C GLY A 428 -1.00 -13.87 10.46
N ARG A 429 -0.09 -12.89 10.61
CA ARG A 429 -0.18 -11.91 11.71
C ARG A 429 -1.41 -11.01 11.54
N LEU A 430 -2.24 -10.99 12.58
CA LEU A 430 -3.42 -10.13 12.65
C LEU A 430 -3.01 -8.67 12.79
N ASP A 431 -3.81 -7.80 12.20
CA ASP A 431 -3.70 -6.36 12.41
C ASP A 431 -4.13 -5.98 13.84
N PRO A 432 -3.51 -4.99 14.50
CA PRO A 432 -3.93 -4.55 15.83
C PRO A 432 -5.41 -4.19 15.97
N VAL A 433 -6.04 -3.61 14.94
CA VAL A 433 -7.47 -3.28 14.96
C VAL A 433 -8.32 -4.55 14.83
N GLU A 434 -7.87 -5.55 14.06
CA GLU A 434 -8.54 -6.87 14.03
C GLU A 434 -8.48 -7.54 15.40
N ILE A 435 -7.32 -7.49 16.08
CA ILE A 435 -7.16 -7.99 17.44
C ILE A 435 -8.15 -7.30 18.38
N ALA A 436 -8.26 -5.96 18.33
CA ALA A 436 -9.21 -5.21 19.15
C ALA A 436 -10.67 -5.64 18.93
N TRP A 437 -11.09 -5.91 17.70
CA TRP A 437 -12.47 -6.34 17.42
C TRP A 437 -12.72 -7.82 17.69
N LEU A 438 -11.72 -8.69 17.56
CA LEU A 438 -11.79 -10.08 18.02
C LEU A 438 -11.84 -10.17 19.55
N LEU A 439 -11.16 -9.26 20.22
CA LEU A 439 -11.28 -9.02 21.64
C LEU A 439 -12.75 -8.70 21.99
N MET A 440 -13.38 -7.69 21.36
CA MET A 440 -14.82 -7.39 21.55
C MET A 440 -15.71 -8.62 21.32
N LEU A 441 -15.46 -9.38 20.25
CA LEU A 441 -16.22 -10.59 19.96
C LEU A 441 -16.09 -11.65 21.07
N ALA A 442 -14.88 -11.87 21.59
CA ALA A 442 -14.63 -12.79 22.69
C ALA A 442 -15.45 -12.44 23.93
N GLU A 443 -15.54 -11.15 24.26
CA GLU A 443 -16.35 -10.67 25.38
C GLU A 443 -17.85 -10.88 25.16
N LEU A 444 -18.35 -10.63 23.94
CA LEU A 444 -19.76 -10.82 23.62
C LEU A 444 -20.18 -12.31 23.60
N LEU A 445 -19.24 -13.20 23.27
CA LEU A 445 -19.44 -14.65 23.28
C LEU A 445 -19.16 -15.31 24.64
N ASP A 446 -18.59 -14.57 25.60
CA ASP A 446 -18.02 -15.11 26.84
C ASP A 446 -16.98 -16.22 26.58
N ASP A 447 -16.12 -16.01 25.58
CA ASP A 447 -15.08 -16.95 25.14
C ASP A 447 -13.71 -16.57 25.74
N GLU A 448 -13.39 -17.16 26.89
CA GLU A 448 -12.10 -17.01 27.56
C GLU A 448 -10.91 -17.42 26.68
N GLY A 449 -11.06 -18.48 25.87
CA GLY A 449 -9.97 -18.99 25.04
C GLY A 449 -9.61 -18.04 23.91
N LEU A 450 -10.61 -17.45 23.25
CA LEU A 450 -10.39 -16.43 22.24
C LEU A 450 -9.78 -15.16 22.86
N ARG A 451 -10.28 -14.76 24.04
CA ARG A 451 -9.77 -13.59 24.77
C ARG A 451 -8.29 -13.75 25.12
N ASP A 452 -7.90 -14.85 25.73
CA ASP A 452 -6.51 -15.13 26.10
C ASP A 452 -5.60 -15.17 24.87
N LEU A 453 -6.04 -15.82 23.80
CA LEU A 453 -5.30 -15.86 22.54
C LEU A 453 -5.08 -14.44 21.98
N MET A 454 -6.11 -13.60 21.95
CA MET A 454 -5.98 -12.23 21.43
C MET A 454 -5.14 -11.33 22.33
N LEU A 455 -5.18 -11.52 23.66
CA LEU A 455 -4.31 -10.81 24.59
C LEU A 455 -2.83 -11.21 24.41
N GLU A 456 -2.54 -12.49 24.12
CA GLU A 456 -1.20 -12.92 23.75
C GLU A 456 -0.74 -12.23 22.45
N ARG A 457 -1.60 -12.15 21.43
CA ARG A 457 -1.29 -11.46 20.17
C ARG A 457 -1.09 -9.96 20.34
N ALA A 458 -1.81 -9.33 21.26
CA ALA A 458 -1.71 -7.91 21.54
C ALA A 458 -0.32 -7.49 22.04
N ILE A 459 0.44 -8.38 22.69
CA ILE A 459 1.80 -8.10 23.16
C ILE A 459 2.73 -7.71 21.99
N ASP A 460 2.56 -8.39 20.86
CA ASP A 460 3.39 -8.23 19.65
C ASP A 460 2.86 -7.13 18.70
N ALA A 461 1.69 -6.56 19.00
CA ALA A 461 1.02 -5.57 18.16
C ALA A 461 0.29 -4.51 19.02
N PRO A 462 1.00 -3.81 19.93
CA PRO A 462 0.38 -2.78 20.76
C PRO A 462 -0.26 -1.69 19.89
N HIS A 463 -1.45 -1.22 20.27
CA HIS A 463 -2.19 -0.21 19.52
C HIS A 463 -3.25 0.46 20.39
N LEU A 464 -3.60 1.69 20.06
CA LEU A 464 -4.64 2.48 20.73
C LEU A 464 -5.98 1.74 20.85
N SER A 465 -6.46 1.14 19.75
CA SER A 465 -7.72 0.38 19.75
C SER A 465 -7.72 -0.82 20.69
N ILE A 466 -6.57 -1.48 20.88
CA ILE A 466 -6.44 -2.60 21.83
C ILE A 466 -6.49 -2.07 23.26
N ARG A 467 -5.76 -0.98 23.57
CA ARG A 467 -5.82 -0.34 24.89
C ARG A 467 -7.23 0.09 25.24
N ARG A 468 -7.95 0.71 24.30
CA ARG A 468 -9.35 1.09 24.46
C ARG A 468 -10.24 -0.12 24.76
N MET A 469 -10.05 -1.22 24.04
CA MET A 469 -10.80 -2.46 24.28
C MET A 469 -10.49 -3.07 25.66
N GLN A 470 -9.22 -3.12 26.06
CA GLN A 470 -8.81 -3.60 27.39
C GLN A 470 -9.36 -2.72 28.52
N TRP A 471 -9.39 -1.40 28.32
CA TRP A 471 -9.97 -0.46 29.27
C TRP A 471 -11.47 -0.68 29.45
N LEU A 472 -12.20 -0.87 28.35
CA LEU A 472 -13.64 -1.16 28.35
C LEU A 472 -13.99 -2.38 29.21
N TRP A 473 -13.06 -3.31 29.42
CA TRP A 473 -13.32 -4.50 30.22
C TRP A 473 -12.81 -4.41 31.64
N ARG A 474 -11.68 -3.73 31.87
CA ARG A 474 -11.15 -3.52 33.23
C ARG A 474 -12.09 -2.70 34.10
N ALA A 475 -12.90 -1.85 33.49
CA ALA A 475 -13.93 -1.07 34.17
C ALA A 475 -15.05 -1.90 34.84
N ASP A 476 -15.08 -3.22 34.65
CA ASP A 476 -15.94 -4.17 35.37
C ASP A 476 -15.43 -4.50 36.78
N THR A 477 -14.17 -4.18 37.08
CA THR A 477 -13.64 -4.24 38.44
C THR A 477 -13.97 -2.93 39.15
N ASP A 478 -14.41 -2.98 40.42
CA ASP A 478 -14.75 -1.81 41.26
C ASP A 478 -13.59 -0.79 41.43
N GLU A 479 -12.46 -0.97 40.74
CA GLU A 479 -11.28 -0.12 40.69
C GLU A 479 -11.28 0.84 39.49
N CYS A 480 -12.43 1.17 38.91
CA CYS A 480 -12.52 2.13 37.81
C CYS A 480 -12.39 3.60 38.29
N ASP A 481 -11.39 3.88 39.14
CA ASP A 481 -10.86 5.20 39.45
C ASP A 481 -9.80 5.66 38.42
N GLY A 482 -9.53 4.84 37.39
CA GLY A 482 -8.55 5.15 36.36
C GLY A 482 -9.03 6.26 35.43
N GLU A 483 -8.39 7.43 35.50
CA GLU A 483 -8.50 8.46 34.46
C GLU A 483 -8.27 7.83 33.06
N PRO A 484 -8.97 8.29 32.00
CA PRO A 484 -8.81 7.79 30.62
C PRO A 484 -7.43 8.13 29.99
N ALA A 485 -6.41 8.36 30.81
CA ALA A 485 -5.06 8.68 30.38
C ALA A 485 -4.52 7.59 29.42
N GLY A 486 -4.04 8.03 28.25
CA GLY A 486 -3.47 7.14 27.21
C GLY A 486 -4.49 6.50 26.26
N LEU A 487 -5.76 6.92 26.30
CA LEU A 487 -6.84 6.43 25.40
C LEU A 487 -7.25 7.41 24.29
N ASP A 488 -6.82 8.66 24.38
CA ASP A 488 -7.14 9.69 23.38
C ASP A 488 -6.16 9.69 22.20
N GLU A 489 -4.90 9.28 22.42
CA GLU A 489 -3.82 9.42 21.45
C GLU A 489 -2.96 8.16 21.35
N PHE A 490 -2.24 8.06 20.24
CA PHE A 490 -1.25 7.02 20.01
C PHE A 490 -0.04 7.22 20.93
N GLU A 491 0.48 6.12 21.46
CA GLU A 491 1.66 6.12 22.31
C GLU A 491 2.90 5.69 21.53
N ARG A 492 4.08 6.08 22.04
CA ARG A 492 5.34 5.60 21.48
C ARG A 492 5.42 4.08 21.62
N GLY A 493 5.63 3.40 20.51
CA GLY A 493 5.69 1.94 20.46
C GLY A 493 4.41 1.30 19.95
N ASP A 494 3.33 2.07 19.77
CA ASP A 494 2.17 1.59 19.03
C ASP A 494 2.56 1.20 17.60
N CYS A 495 2.05 0.05 17.19
CA CYS A 495 2.04 -0.37 15.80
C CYS A 495 1.06 0.50 15.01
N LEU A 496 1.21 0.52 13.69
CA LEU A 496 0.21 1.11 12.79
C LEU A 496 -0.77 0.04 12.33
N SER A 497 -1.98 0.46 11.96
CA SER A 497 -3.01 -0.38 11.36
C SER A 497 -3.20 -0.10 9.87
N ILE A 498 -3.58 -1.14 9.12
CA ILE A 498 -4.07 -1.00 7.74
C ILE A 498 -5.53 -0.50 7.67
N HIS A 499 -6.26 -0.52 8.79
CA HIS A 499 -7.71 -0.29 8.78
C HIS A 499 -8.07 1.19 8.90
N TRP A 500 -9.20 1.55 8.28
CA TRP A 500 -9.80 2.88 8.39
C TRP A 500 -10.49 3.15 9.74
N LEU A 501 -10.78 2.07 10.47
CA LEU A 501 -11.33 2.05 11.83
C LEU A 501 -10.18 1.98 12.84
N GLY A 502 -10.34 2.55 14.03
CA GLY A 502 -9.29 2.65 15.04
C GLY A 502 -8.55 3.99 15.06
N GLN A 503 -8.99 4.94 14.21
CA GLN A 503 -8.40 6.28 14.05
C GLN A 503 -9.33 7.40 14.56
N GLU A 504 -10.56 7.05 14.92
CA GLU A 504 -11.53 7.94 15.52
C GLU A 504 -11.11 8.42 16.93
N ASP A 505 -11.62 9.58 17.34
CA ASP A 505 -11.46 10.07 18.71
C ASP A 505 -12.13 9.14 19.73
N LEU A 506 -11.73 9.28 21.00
CA LEU A 506 -12.19 8.40 22.08
C LEU A 506 -13.72 8.44 22.24
N LYS A 507 -14.34 9.61 22.10
CA LYS A 507 -15.80 9.78 22.25
C LYS A 507 -16.56 9.02 21.15
N THR A 508 -16.10 9.14 19.92
CA THR A 508 -16.68 8.45 18.76
C THR A 508 -16.49 6.94 18.90
N TRP A 509 -15.31 6.50 19.35
CA TRP A 509 -15.04 5.09 19.63
C TRP A 509 -15.97 4.52 20.73
N ILE A 510 -16.13 5.24 21.85
CA ILE A 510 -17.02 4.83 22.94
C ILE A 510 -18.46 4.72 22.44
N SER A 511 -18.94 5.71 21.68
CA SER A 511 -20.29 5.68 21.12
C SER A 511 -20.53 4.46 20.22
N LEU A 512 -19.53 4.09 19.40
CA LEU A 512 -19.59 2.86 18.60
C LEU A 512 -19.63 1.61 19.50
N ALA A 513 -18.76 1.53 20.51
CA ALA A 513 -18.70 0.40 21.43
C ALA A 513 -20.01 0.21 22.20
N GLU A 514 -20.61 1.28 22.71
CA GLU A 514 -21.93 1.25 23.39
C GLU A 514 -23.03 0.74 22.46
N ARG A 515 -23.06 1.19 21.20
CA ARG A 515 -24.03 0.69 20.20
C ARG A 515 -23.87 -0.80 19.94
N VAL A 516 -22.63 -1.30 19.87
CA VAL A 516 -22.35 -2.73 19.73
C VAL A 516 -22.83 -3.50 20.96
N LEU A 517 -22.54 -3.02 22.17
CA LEU A 517 -22.99 -3.66 23.42
C LEU A 517 -24.52 -3.72 23.51
N THR A 518 -25.23 -2.62 23.24
CA THR A 518 -26.70 -2.58 23.22
C THR A 518 -27.27 -3.55 22.19
N ALA A 519 -26.74 -3.59 20.96
CA ALA A 519 -27.22 -4.49 19.92
C ALA A 519 -27.13 -5.98 20.32
N ASN A 520 -26.21 -6.31 21.24
CA ASN A 520 -25.99 -7.66 21.74
C ASN A 520 -26.52 -7.88 23.17
N GLY A 521 -27.40 -7.00 23.67
CA GLY A 521 -28.06 -7.15 24.97
C GLY A 521 -27.13 -7.02 26.18
N ARG A 522 -26.00 -6.32 26.02
CA ARG A 522 -24.99 -6.06 27.06
C ARG A 522 -25.10 -4.63 27.60
N ASP A 523 -26.32 -4.14 27.81
CA ASP A 523 -26.57 -2.82 28.38
C ASP A 523 -26.02 -2.67 29.80
N ASP A 524 -25.86 -3.80 30.52
CA ASP A 524 -25.22 -3.88 31.83
C ASP A 524 -23.77 -3.37 31.83
N ARG A 525 -23.14 -3.39 30.65
CA ARG A 525 -21.78 -2.94 30.41
C ARG A 525 -21.69 -1.49 29.96
N ILE A 526 -22.79 -0.78 29.76
CA ILE A 526 -22.78 0.62 29.30
C ILE A 526 -22.62 1.54 30.51
N ARG A 527 -21.37 1.93 30.81
CA ARG A 527 -21.06 2.86 31.93
C ARG A 527 -20.22 4.07 31.50
N TYR A 528 -19.90 4.21 30.22
CA TYR A 528 -18.72 4.96 29.76
C TYR A 528 -18.98 6.39 29.32
N SER A 529 -20.10 6.66 28.66
CA SER A 529 -20.55 8.03 28.37
C SER A 529 -20.69 8.89 29.64
N ALA A 530 -21.17 8.31 30.75
CA ALA A 530 -21.27 8.99 32.05
C ALA A 530 -19.91 9.33 32.68
N ILE A 531 -18.86 8.54 32.40
CA ILE A 531 -17.48 8.79 32.86
C ILE A 531 -16.86 9.96 32.09
N LEU A 532 -17.08 10.02 30.77
CA LEU A 532 -16.56 11.12 29.93
C LEU A 532 -17.23 12.47 30.19
N ASP A 533 -18.52 12.49 30.53
CA ASP A 533 -19.26 13.73 30.83
C ASP A 533 -18.98 14.27 32.25
N GLY A 534 -18.04 13.67 32.99
CA GLY A 534 -17.72 14.06 34.37
C GLY A 534 -18.87 13.78 35.36
N GLN A 535 -19.82 12.93 34.99
CA GLN A 535 -20.98 12.57 35.80
C GLN A 535 -20.78 11.25 36.57
N SER A 536 -19.56 10.96 37.03
CA SER A 536 -19.31 9.88 37.99
C SER A 536 -19.71 10.31 39.41
N LYS A 537 -21.01 10.49 39.61
CA LYS A 537 -21.71 10.14 40.85
C LYS A 537 -22.93 9.32 40.49
N ILE A 538 -22.71 8.14 39.92
CA ILE A 538 -23.75 7.12 39.92
C ILE A 538 -23.82 6.58 41.35
N MET A 539 -24.86 7.02 42.06
CA MET A 539 -25.24 6.45 43.35
C MET A 539 -25.49 4.96 43.17
N LEU A 540 -24.74 4.14 43.91
CA LEU A 540 -25.08 2.76 44.17
C LEU A 540 -26.48 2.76 44.82
N GLY A 541 -27.48 2.33 44.05
CA GLY A 541 -28.79 1.99 44.58
C GLY A 541 -28.65 0.77 45.46
N THR A 542 -28.53 0.96 46.76
CA THR A 542 -28.87 -0.06 47.75
C THR A 542 -30.39 -0.19 47.81
N SER A 543 -30.94 -1.27 47.26
CA SER A 543 -32.05 -2.04 47.84
C SER A 543 -32.26 -3.35 47.10
#